data_AF-A0A397APD6-F1
#
_entry.id   AF-A0A397APD6-F1
#
_cell.length_a   1.000
_cell.length_b   1.000
_cell.length_c   1.000
_cell.angle_alpha   90.00
_cell.angle_beta   90.00
_cell.angle_gamma   90.00
#
_symmetry.space_group_name_H-M   'P 1'
#
loop_
_entity.id
_entity.type
_entity.pdbx_description
1 polymer ?
#
loop_
_entity_poly.entity_id
_entity_poly.type
_entity_poly.pdbx_seq_one_letter_code
_entity_poly.pdbx_strand_id
1 'polypeptide(L)'
;MMLLHHAPQPPSLLQNMHATGDMQTHMLHRQPPAAHQPALHTDGLINLRALHGDDTINGEVTFPTGRDAKYFLQDYCFNQNKAMKLRVGKNSGNSKTFVCTSEPHCDWRIVATKSKRKNEDACFYFSTIHNVHSPMCLSTRKPSERQHMLLTARRRRRRRPH
;
A
#
# COMPACT_ATOMS: atom_id res chain seq x y z
N MET A 1 -31.77 -5.82 58.09
CA MET A 1 -32.91 -4.96 58.50
C MET A 1 -32.43 -3.51 58.49
N MET A 2 -33.17 -2.64 57.79
CA MET A 2 -33.23 -1.17 57.86
C MET A 2 -31.89 -0.38 57.92
N LEU A 3 -31.47 0.14 56.76
CA LEU A 3 -30.54 1.28 56.64
C LEU A 3 -31.34 2.59 56.78
N LEU A 4 -30.86 3.48 57.65
CA LEU A 4 -31.41 4.82 57.93
C LEU A 4 -30.83 5.88 56.98
N HIS A 5 -31.67 6.88 56.69
CA HIS A 5 -31.49 8.02 55.78
C HIS A 5 -30.51 9.10 56.27
N HIS A 6 -29.80 9.80 55.36
CA HIS A 6 -30.02 11.21 54.94
C HIS A 6 -28.80 11.90 54.24
N ALA A 7 -29.06 12.42 53.02
CA ALA A 7 -28.56 13.66 52.36
C ALA A 7 -27.03 13.87 52.11
N PRO A 8 -26.60 14.53 50.99
CA PRO A 8 -27.14 15.80 50.45
C PRO A 8 -27.27 15.92 48.91
N GLN A 9 -28.08 16.91 48.45
CA GLN A 9 -28.06 17.51 47.10
C GLN A 9 -27.10 18.71 47.08
N PRO A 10 -26.47 19.14 45.94
CA PRO A 10 -27.12 19.79 44.77
C PRO A 10 -26.31 19.60 43.44
N PRO A 11 -26.46 20.40 42.35
CA PRO A 11 -27.53 21.30 41.92
C PRO A 11 -28.16 20.91 40.56
N SER A 12 -29.36 21.41 40.35
CA SER A 12 -30.03 21.55 39.06
C SER A 12 -29.27 22.53 38.16
N LEU A 13 -28.75 22.05 37.03
CA LEU A 13 -28.27 22.89 35.93
C LEU A 13 -29.16 22.68 34.70
N LEU A 14 -29.84 23.78 34.37
CA LEU A 14 -30.42 24.16 33.08
C LEU A 14 -31.07 23.07 32.23
N GLN A 15 -32.39 23.06 32.32
CA GLN A 15 -33.28 22.91 31.18
C GLN A 15 -32.91 23.93 30.10
N ASN A 16 -32.50 23.45 28.93
CA ASN A 16 -32.70 24.15 27.66
C ASN A 16 -33.13 23.09 26.64
N MET A 17 -34.43 22.82 26.61
CA MET A 17 -35.07 22.41 25.38
C MET A 17 -35.35 23.68 24.60
N HIS A 18 -34.88 23.75 23.36
CA HIS A 18 -35.68 24.07 22.18
C HIS A 18 -34.79 23.75 20.97
N ALA A 19 -35.22 22.71 20.26
CA ALA A 19 -34.75 22.38 18.92
C ALA A 19 -35.24 23.44 17.94
N THR A 20 -34.40 23.79 16.95
CA THR A 20 -34.72 23.90 15.52
C THR A 20 -33.54 24.46 14.73
N GLY A 21 -33.13 23.75 13.67
CA GLY A 21 -32.12 24.17 12.67
C GLY A 21 -30.67 23.91 13.14
N ASP A 22 -29.82 23.15 12.47
CA ASP A 22 -29.68 22.87 11.05
C ASP A 22 -29.30 21.40 10.83
N MET A 23 -30.06 20.71 9.97
CA MET A 23 -29.64 19.47 9.35
C MET A 23 -28.53 19.80 8.34
N GLN A 24 -27.31 20.02 8.83
CA GLN A 24 -26.15 20.08 7.95
C GLN A 24 -25.89 18.67 7.44
N THR A 25 -26.51 18.41 6.30
CA THR A 25 -26.32 17.23 5.47
C THR A 25 -24.84 17.18 5.17
N HIS A 26 -24.09 16.34 5.90
CA HIS A 26 -22.73 15.98 5.55
C HIS A 26 -22.84 15.32 4.18
N MET A 27 -22.59 16.12 3.14
CA MET A 27 -22.41 15.62 1.80
C MET A 27 -21.31 14.57 1.90
N LEU A 28 -21.70 13.30 1.74
CA LEU A 28 -20.80 12.23 1.37
C LEU A 28 -19.95 12.80 0.24
N HIS A 29 -18.68 13.05 0.54
CA HIS A 29 -17.67 13.32 -0.46
C HIS A 29 -17.60 12.05 -1.32
N ARG A 30 -18.49 11.97 -2.31
CA ARG A 30 -18.39 11.02 -3.42
C ARG A 30 -17.05 11.34 -4.06
N GLN A 31 -16.04 10.53 -3.77
CA GLN A 31 -14.82 10.47 -4.55
C GLN A 31 -15.27 10.34 -6.02
N PRO A 32 -14.83 11.24 -6.92
CA PRO A 32 -15.15 11.08 -8.32
C PRO A 32 -14.63 9.71 -8.78
N PRO A 33 -15.37 9.00 -9.66
CA PRO A 33 -14.88 7.75 -10.22
C PRO A 33 -13.49 8.01 -10.79
N ALA A 34 -12.51 7.22 -10.36
CA ALA A 34 -11.11 7.39 -10.69
C ALA A 34 -10.96 7.65 -12.20
N ALA A 35 -10.85 8.94 -12.57
CA ALA A 35 -10.50 9.35 -13.90
C ALA A 35 -9.20 8.61 -14.20
N HIS A 36 -9.23 7.73 -15.20
CA HIS A 36 -8.18 6.78 -15.57
C HIS A 36 -6.80 7.42 -15.40
N GLN A 37 -6.23 7.27 -14.20
CA GLN A 37 -4.95 7.90 -13.96
C GLN A 37 -3.95 7.09 -14.75
N PRO A 38 -3.10 7.77 -15.52
CA PRO A 38 -2.11 7.09 -16.32
C PRO A 38 -1.20 6.25 -15.43
N ALA A 39 -1.10 4.94 -15.71
CA ALA A 39 -0.23 3.99 -14.99
C ALA A 39 1.29 4.33 -15.01
N LEU A 40 1.71 5.47 -15.56
CA LEU A 40 3.10 5.96 -15.57
C LEU A 40 3.18 7.49 -15.38
N HIS A 41 4.23 7.97 -14.71
CA HIS A 41 4.61 9.39 -14.63
C HIS A 41 5.36 9.84 -15.90
N THR A 42 5.51 11.16 -16.11
CA THR A 42 6.23 11.76 -17.25
C THR A 42 7.71 11.40 -17.30
N ASP A 43 8.29 10.99 -16.16
CA ASP A 43 9.74 10.93 -15.97
C ASP A 43 10.31 9.52 -16.19
N GLY A 44 9.57 8.66 -16.90
CA GLY A 44 9.96 7.27 -17.13
C GLY A 44 9.86 6.39 -15.87
N LEU A 45 9.03 6.82 -14.91
CA LEU A 45 8.70 6.06 -13.69
C LEU A 45 7.32 5.43 -13.80
N ILE A 46 7.10 4.37 -13.01
CA ILE A 46 5.84 3.65 -12.96
C ILE A 46 4.90 4.35 -11.97
N ASN A 47 3.67 4.66 -12.37
CA ASN A 47 2.67 5.18 -11.44
C ASN A 47 2.11 3.99 -10.67
N LEU A 48 2.66 3.75 -9.48
CA LEU A 48 2.34 2.59 -8.66
C LEU A 48 0.87 2.62 -8.25
N ARG A 49 0.36 3.78 -7.82
CA ARG A 49 -1.03 3.94 -7.38
C ARG A 49 -2.03 3.61 -8.49
N ALA A 50 -1.77 4.05 -9.71
CA ALA A 50 -2.62 3.73 -10.86
C ALA A 50 -2.54 2.25 -11.28
N LEU A 51 -1.40 1.58 -11.07
CA LEU A 51 -1.18 0.19 -11.51
C LEU A 51 -1.56 -0.86 -10.44
N HIS A 52 -1.35 -0.53 -9.17
CA HIS A 52 -1.44 -1.45 -8.03
C HIS A 52 -2.40 -0.97 -6.94
N GLY A 53 -2.93 0.26 -7.03
CA GLY A 53 -3.84 0.85 -6.03
C GLY A 53 -3.13 1.60 -4.89
N ASP A 54 -1.84 1.32 -4.67
CA ASP A 54 -0.99 1.97 -3.65
C ASP A 54 0.38 2.33 -4.26
N ASP A 55 1.12 3.22 -3.62
CA ASP A 55 2.49 3.60 -3.96
C ASP A 55 3.48 3.44 -2.80
N THR A 56 3.00 2.98 -1.64
CA THR A 56 3.81 2.77 -0.43
C THR A 56 3.91 1.29 -0.04
N ILE A 57 5.06 0.90 0.53
CA ILE A 57 5.21 -0.41 1.17
C ILE A 57 4.72 -0.27 2.61
N ASN A 58 3.54 -0.82 2.92
CA ASN A 58 2.95 -0.83 4.26
C ASN A 58 2.35 -2.21 4.58
N GLY A 59 1.90 -2.44 5.81
CA GLY A 59 1.30 -3.72 6.23
C GLY A 59 -0.17 -3.89 5.85
N GLU A 60 -0.82 -2.83 5.38
CA GLU A 60 -2.26 -2.78 5.07
C GLU A 60 -2.55 -3.17 3.62
N VAL A 61 -1.60 -2.96 2.71
CA VAL A 61 -1.73 -3.35 1.32
C VAL A 61 -1.80 -4.88 1.19
N THR A 62 -2.79 -5.33 0.43
CA THR A 62 -3.02 -6.74 0.14
C THR A 62 -2.98 -7.01 -1.35
N PHE A 63 -2.56 -8.22 -1.70
CA PHE A 63 -2.39 -8.67 -3.08
C PHE A 63 -3.11 -10.00 -3.29
N PRO A 64 -3.81 -10.22 -4.40
CA PRO A 64 -4.48 -11.49 -4.68
C PRO A 64 -3.48 -12.65 -4.76
N THR A 65 -2.30 -12.41 -5.33
CA THR A 65 -1.26 -13.43 -5.45
C THR A 65 0.11 -12.91 -5.01
N GLY A 66 0.99 -13.84 -4.64
CA GLY A 66 2.39 -13.52 -4.37
C GLY A 66 3.16 -13.05 -5.62
N ARG A 67 2.60 -13.24 -6.82
CA ARG A 67 3.14 -12.68 -8.06
C ARG A 67 2.82 -11.19 -8.16
N ASP A 68 1.60 -10.78 -7.78
CA ASP A 68 1.19 -9.38 -7.78
C ASP A 68 2.00 -8.58 -6.74
N ALA A 69 2.18 -9.15 -5.54
CA ALA A 69 3.08 -8.57 -4.52
C ALA A 69 4.52 -8.40 -5.04
N LYS A 70 5.02 -9.38 -5.81
CA LYS A 70 6.33 -9.29 -6.47
C LYS A 70 6.35 -8.14 -7.49
N TYR A 71 5.33 -8.02 -8.34
CA TYR A 71 5.29 -6.98 -9.36
C TYR A 71 5.23 -5.58 -8.75
N PHE A 72 4.44 -5.40 -7.69
CA PHE A 72 4.42 -4.16 -6.91
C PHE A 72 5.82 -3.80 -6.41
N LEU A 73 6.50 -4.72 -5.71
CA LEU A 73 7.85 -4.47 -5.20
C LEU A 73 8.88 -4.23 -6.31
N GLN A 74 8.75 -4.91 -7.46
CA GLN A 74 9.66 -4.68 -8.60
C GLN A 74 9.50 -3.26 -9.14
N ASP A 75 8.27 -2.78 -9.25
CA ASP A 75 7.98 -1.43 -9.75
C ASP A 75 8.36 -0.37 -8.72
N TYR A 76 8.12 -0.63 -7.44
CA TYR A 76 8.55 0.23 -6.34
C TYR A 76 10.07 0.41 -6.32
N CYS A 77 10.83 -0.70 -6.32
CA CYS A 77 12.30 -0.63 -6.36
C CYS A 77 12.81 0.03 -7.64
N PHE A 78 12.15 -0.22 -8.78
CA PHE A 78 12.48 0.43 -10.04
C PHE A 78 12.37 1.96 -9.94
N ASN A 79 11.33 2.48 -9.30
CA ASN A 79 11.17 3.92 -9.10
C ASN A 79 12.25 4.51 -8.18
N GLN A 80 12.70 3.75 -7.18
CA GLN A 80 13.78 4.14 -6.27
C GLN A 80 15.20 3.93 -6.85
N ASN A 81 15.31 3.55 -8.12
CA ASN A 81 16.57 3.18 -8.76
C ASN A 81 17.33 2.03 -8.09
N LYS A 82 16.62 1.10 -7.46
CA LYS A 82 17.19 -0.06 -6.76
C LYS A 82 16.81 -1.37 -7.43
N ALA A 83 17.63 -2.40 -7.21
CA ALA A 83 17.35 -3.75 -7.68
C ALA A 83 17.08 -4.70 -6.51
N MET A 84 16.11 -5.58 -6.71
CA MET A 84 15.72 -6.61 -5.76
C MET A 84 15.69 -7.99 -6.41
N LYS A 85 15.84 -9.02 -5.58
CA LYS A 85 15.70 -10.43 -5.95
C LYS A 85 14.86 -11.16 -4.91
N LEU A 86 14.20 -12.23 -5.35
CA LEU A 86 13.62 -13.21 -4.44
C LEU A 86 14.77 -14.04 -3.85
N ARG A 87 14.83 -14.17 -2.53
CA ARG A 87 15.83 -14.99 -1.85
C ARG A 87 15.54 -16.47 -2.10
N VAL A 88 16.45 -17.18 -2.76
CA VAL A 88 16.35 -18.62 -3.03
C VAL A 88 16.65 -19.43 -1.75
N GLY A 89 16.02 -20.60 -1.58
CA GLY A 89 16.32 -21.55 -0.50
C GLY A 89 15.52 -21.38 0.81
N LYS A 90 14.75 -20.30 0.96
CA LYS A 90 13.75 -20.12 2.05
C LYS A 90 12.35 -19.83 1.49
N ASN A 91 11.98 -20.55 0.44
CA ASN A 91 10.67 -20.41 -0.20
C ASN A 91 9.68 -21.36 0.49
N SER A 92 8.97 -20.88 1.52
CA SER A 92 7.73 -21.55 1.90
C SER A 92 6.65 -21.15 0.90
N GLY A 93 5.74 -22.06 0.53
CA GLY A 93 4.61 -21.71 -0.34
C GLY A 93 3.77 -20.55 0.21
N ASN A 94 3.84 -20.33 1.53
CA ASN A 94 3.14 -19.31 2.28
C ASN A 94 3.93 -18.02 2.50
N SER A 95 5.21 -17.92 2.12
CA SER A 95 5.98 -16.69 2.31
C SER A 95 7.07 -16.51 1.25
N LYS A 96 7.25 -15.26 0.82
CA LYS A 96 8.25 -14.85 -0.17
C LYS A 96 9.12 -13.77 0.42
N THR A 97 10.42 -14.02 0.50
CA THR A 97 11.39 -13.03 1.02
C THR A 97 12.09 -12.34 -0.15
N PHE A 98 11.91 -11.03 -0.25
CA PHE A 98 12.57 -10.17 -1.23
C PHE A 98 13.71 -9.43 -0.54
N VAL A 99 14.86 -9.36 -1.21
CA VAL A 99 16.07 -8.70 -0.71
C VAL A 99 16.69 -7.85 -1.81
N CYS A 100 17.48 -6.85 -1.43
CA CYS A 100 18.27 -6.08 -2.37
C CYS A 100 19.34 -6.97 -3.04
N THR A 101 19.73 -6.63 -4.28
CA THR A 101 20.80 -7.33 -5.00
C THR A 101 22.20 -6.76 -4.76
N SER A 102 22.32 -5.70 -3.95
CA SER A 102 23.61 -5.07 -3.68
C SER A 102 24.59 -6.05 -3.05
N GLU A 103 25.86 -5.92 -3.44
CA GLU A 103 27.01 -6.56 -2.81
C GLU A 103 27.99 -5.45 -2.41
N PRO A 104 28.48 -5.38 -1.15
CA PRO A 104 28.15 -6.27 -0.02
C PRO A 104 26.67 -6.20 0.39
N HIS A 105 26.26 -7.11 1.28
CA HIS A 105 24.86 -7.28 1.69
C HIS A 105 24.21 -5.97 2.12
N CYS A 106 22.96 -5.77 1.70
CA CYS A 106 22.16 -4.61 2.04
C CYS A 106 20.96 -5.03 2.89
N ASP A 107 20.64 -4.22 3.89
CA ASP A 107 19.63 -4.52 4.92
C ASP A 107 18.19 -4.46 4.41
N TRP A 108 17.97 -3.89 3.22
CA TRP A 108 16.65 -3.81 2.62
C TRP A 108 16.07 -5.22 2.41
N ARG A 109 14.92 -5.46 3.03
CA ARG A 109 14.24 -6.75 3.03
C ARG A 109 12.75 -6.60 3.25
N ILE A 110 11.97 -7.23 2.39
CA ILE A 110 10.51 -7.33 2.53
C ILE A 110 10.10 -8.79 2.53
N VAL A 111 9.16 -9.18 3.40
CA VAL A 111 8.55 -10.52 3.39
C VAL A 111 7.08 -10.37 3.06
N ALA A 112 6.63 -11.02 2.00
CA ALA A 112 5.21 -11.15 1.68
C ALA A 112 4.70 -12.51 2.17
N THR A 113 3.66 -12.52 2.99
CA THR A 113 3.08 -13.74 3.58
C THR A 113 1.67 -13.95 3.08
N LYS A 114 1.34 -15.20 2.76
CA LYS A 114 -0.01 -15.63 2.38
C LYS A 114 -0.88 -15.69 3.63
N SER A 115 -2.01 -14.99 3.61
CA SER A 115 -3.09 -15.13 4.58
C SER A 115 -4.28 -15.83 3.92
N LYS A 116 -4.96 -16.70 4.65
CA LYS A 116 -6.25 -17.26 4.24
C LYS A 116 -7.14 -17.33 5.47
N ARG A 117 -8.16 -16.47 5.52
CA ARG A 117 -9.19 -16.51 6.57
C ARG A 117 -10.33 -17.44 6.16
N LYS A 118 -11.16 -17.83 7.13
CA LYS A 118 -12.33 -18.66 6.86
C LYS A 118 -13.30 -17.87 5.97
N ASN A 119 -13.79 -18.51 4.90
CA ASN A 119 -14.73 -17.92 3.93
C ASN A 119 -14.20 -16.70 3.14
N GLU A 120 -12.89 -16.47 3.13
CA GLU A 120 -12.25 -15.42 2.34
C GLU A 120 -11.26 -16.04 1.35
N ASP A 121 -11.08 -15.35 0.22
CA ASP A 121 -10.00 -15.68 -0.71
C ASP A 121 -8.64 -15.45 -0.05
N ALA A 122 -7.67 -16.29 -0.40
CA ALA A 122 -6.33 -16.11 0.11
C ALA A 122 -5.70 -14.86 -0.52
N CYS A 123 -5.06 -14.04 0.30
CA CYS A 123 -4.31 -12.86 -0.15
C CYS A 123 -2.87 -12.92 0.37
N PHE A 124 -2.04 -12.01 -0.13
CA PHE A 124 -0.69 -11.77 0.36
C PHE A 124 -0.61 -10.36 0.95
N TYR A 125 0.13 -10.20 2.04
CA TYR A 125 0.41 -8.90 2.66
C TYR A 125 1.89 -8.85 3.04
N PHE A 126 2.43 -7.66 3.33
CA PHE A 126 3.81 -7.52 3.79
C PHE A 126 3.89 -7.72 5.31
N SER A 127 4.40 -8.88 5.74
CA SER A 127 4.53 -9.27 7.15
C SER A 127 5.83 -8.80 7.79
N THR A 128 6.83 -8.42 6.98
CA THR A 128 8.08 -7.83 7.46
C THR A 128 8.51 -6.76 6.49
N ILE A 129 8.80 -5.55 7.00
CA ILE A 129 9.13 -4.38 6.21
C ILE A 129 10.41 -3.75 6.76
N HIS A 130 11.55 -4.08 6.17
CA HIS A 130 12.80 -3.32 6.32
C HIS A 130 13.01 -2.52 5.03
N ASN A 131 12.31 -1.40 4.92
CA ASN A 131 12.30 -0.57 3.72
C ASN A 131 13.38 0.53 3.74
N VAL A 132 14.57 0.18 4.23
CA VAL A 132 15.72 1.08 4.28
C VAL A 132 16.90 0.36 3.64
N HIS A 133 17.55 1.01 2.68
CA HIS A 133 18.80 0.52 2.12
C HIS A 133 19.97 0.99 2.97
N SER A 134 20.96 0.13 3.17
CA SER A 134 22.22 0.48 3.81
C SER A 134 22.89 1.65 3.06
N PRO A 135 23.65 2.54 3.74
CA PRO A 135 24.28 3.70 3.11
C PRO A 135 25.19 3.35 1.93
N MET A 136 25.84 2.18 1.97
CA MET A 136 26.73 1.66 0.94
C MET A 136 26.01 0.84 -0.15
N CYS A 137 24.68 0.96 -0.28
CA CYS A 137 23.93 0.17 -1.25
C CYS A 137 24.21 0.61 -2.70
N LEU A 138 24.96 -0.21 -3.43
CA LEU A 138 25.35 0.01 -4.82
C LEU A 138 24.38 -0.57 -5.84
N SER A 139 23.30 -1.23 -5.40
CA SER A 139 22.33 -1.78 -6.36
C SER A 139 21.69 -0.68 -7.21
N THR A 140 21.56 -0.96 -8.49
CA THR A 140 20.88 -0.11 -9.47
C THR A 140 19.82 -0.91 -10.19
N ARG A 141 18.68 -0.28 -10.49
CA ARG A 141 17.58 -0.95 -11.21
C ARG A 141 18.06 -1.53 -12.54
N LYS A 142 17.51 -2.69 -12.90
CA LYS A 142 17.52 -3.20 -14.28
C LYS A 142 16.06 -3.46 -14.65
N PRO A 143 15.46 -2.65 -15.56
CA PRO A 143 14.07 -2.85 -15.93
C PRO A 143 13.85 -4.28 -16.43
N SER A 144 12.85 -4.95 -15.85
CA SER A 144 12.38 -6.23 -16.40
C SER A 144 11.69 -6.00 -17.75
N GLU A 145 11.52 -7.08 -18.53
CA GLU A 145 10.75 -7.03 -19.78
C GLU A 145 9.35 -6.45 -19.58
N ARG A 146 8.65 -6.84 -18.50
CA ARG A 146 7.35 -6.26 -18.10
C ARG A 146 7.44 -4.75 -17.96
N GLN A 147 8.45 -4.25 -17.24
CA GLN A 147 8.62 -2.80 -17.03
C GLN A 147 9.01 -2.09 -18.32
N HIS A 148 9.84 -2.70 -19.16
CA HIS A 148 10.18 -2.17 -20.48
C HIS A 148 8.93 -2.05 -21.37
N MET A 149 8.07 -3.06 -21.41
CA MET A 149 6.80 -3.01 -22.14
C MET A 149 5.88 -1.91 -21.62
N LEU A 150 5.72 -1.79 -20.29
CA LEU A 150 4.90 -0.73 -19.69
C LEU A 150 5.39 0.65 -20.15
N LEU A 151 6.71 0.90 -20.04
CA LEU A 151 7.34 2.18 -20.40
C LEU A 151 7.29 2.47 -21.90
N THR A 152 7.40 1.46 -22.77
CA THR A 152 7.45 1.64 -24.23
C THR A 152 6.07 1.68 -24.90
N ALA A 153 5.06 0.97 -24.37
CA ALA A 153 3.70 0.97 -24.91
C ALA A 153 3.10 2.38 -25.04
N ARG A 154 3.51 3.33 -24.18
CA ARG A 154 3.06 4.73 -24.25
C ARG A 154 3.86 5.61 -25.21
N ARG A 155 5.12 5.28 -25.51
CA ARG A 155 5.88 5.99 -26.56
C ARG A 155 5.22 5.83 -27.93
N ARG A 156 4.60 4.66 -28.19
CA ARG A 156 3.85 4.40 -29.43
C ARG A 156 2.52 5.14 -29.48
N ARG A 157 1.79 5.27 -28.35
CA ARG A 157 0.54 6.06 -28.30
C ARG A 157 0.74 7.57 -28.49
N ARG A 158 1.92 8.11 -28.13
CA ARG A 158 2.27 9.53 -28.37
C ARG A 158 2.74 9.84 -29.80
N ARG A 159 2.96 8.82 -30.65
CA ARG A 159 3.55 8.97 -32.00
C ARG A 159 2.58 8.72 -33.15
N ARG A 160 1.26 8.76 -32.94
CA ARG A 160 0.31 8.87 -34.05
C ARG A 160 0.11 10.36 -34.35
N PRO A 161 0.64 10.91 -35.47
CA PRO A 161 0.11 12.14 -36.01
C PRO A 161 -1.31 11.86 -36.53
N HIS A 162 -2.17 12.85 -36.37
CA HIS A 162 -3.45 12.92 -37.05
C HIS A 162 -3.26 13.06 -38.57
#